data_AF-A0A1C6BV33-F1
#
_entry.id   AF-A0A1C6BV33-F1
#
_cell.length_a   1.000
_cell.length_b   1.000
_cell.length_c   1.000
_cell.angle_alpha   90.00
_cell.angle_beta   90.00
_cell.angle_gamma   90.00
#
_symmetry.space_group_name_H-M   'P 1'
#
loop_
_entity.id
_entity.type
_entity.pdbx_description
1 polymer ?
#
loop_
_entity_poly.entity_id
_entity_poly.type
_entity_poly.pdbx_seq_one_letter_code
_entity_poly.pdbx_strand_id
1 'polypeptide(L)'
;MLKVEYRDHIGFENKRLENEIHSRMTAYRAAMGGEELTMMQSWIIRFLYEHSEEDIYQRDIEAEFSIARSTATGILKLMEKRGYIRRVSVERDARLKKLELTEVGIRMQEGTIRNINRLESTLRQGISDEDLEVFFRVIRKMRSNIEIQQGETNRRRE
;
A
#
# COMPACT_ATOMS: atom_id res chain seq x y z
N MET A 1 9.89 -9.15 -39.15
CA MET A 1 9.16 -9.36 -37.89
C MET A 1 10.18 -9.49 -36.78
N LEU A 2 10.39 -8.45 -35.97
CA LEU A 2 11.31 -8.53 -34.83
C LEU A 2 10.66 -9.39 -33.76
N LYS A 3 11.13 -10.63 -33.58
CA LYS A 3 10.79 -11.45 -32.42
C LYS A 3 11.77 -11.08 -31.31
N VAL A 4 11.27 -10.57 -30.20
CA VAL A 4 12.08 -10.41 -28.99
C VAL A 4 12.17 -11.81 -28.36
N GLU A 5 13.36 -12.40 -28.32
CA GLU A 5 13.61 -13.57 -27.50
C GLU A 5 13.67 -13.11 -26.03
N TYR A 6 12.58 -13.29 -25.29
CA TYR A 6 12.45 -12.82 -23.91
C TYR A 6 13.34 -13.53 -22.88
N ARG A 7 14.23 -14.44 -23.31
CA ARG A 7 15.17 -15.10 -22.40
C ARG A 7 16.05 -14.01 -21.76
N ASP A 8 16.03 -13.96 -20.43
CA ASP A 8 16.84 -13.05 -19.61
C ASP A 8 16.51 -11.54 -19.73
N HIS A 9 15.32 -11.19 -20.24
CA HIS A 9 14.87 -9.80 -20.22
C HIS A 9 14.49 -9.37 -18.80
N ILE A 10 15.26 -8.41 -18.25
CA ILE A 10 15.07 -7.84 -16.91
C ILE A 10 13.61 -7.40 -16.67
N GLY A 11 12.98 -6.77 -17.67
CA GLY A 11 11.58 -6.33 -17.56
C GLY A 11 10.58 -7.49 -17.47
N PHE A 12 10.85 -8.61 -18.15
CA PHE A 12 9.98 -9.79 -18.11
C PHE A 12 10.13 -10.54 -16.79
N GLU A 13 11.37 -10.75 -16.32
CA GLU A 13 11.63 -11.38 -15.01
C GLU A 13 11.08 -10.53 -13.86
N ASN A 14 11.25 -9.21 -13.90
CA ASN A 14 10.63 -8.30 -12.93
C ASN A 14 9.10 -8.41 -12.95
N LYS A 15 8.48 -8.47 -14.14
CA LYS A 15 7.03 -8.61 -14.26
C LYS A 15 6.52 -9.94 -13.71
N ARG A 16 7.26 -11.02 -13.96
CA ARG A 16 6.95 -12.34 -13.43
C ARG A 16 7.00 -12.35 -11.91
N LEU A 17 8.09 -11.83 -11.33
CA LEU A 17 8.23 -11.70 -9.88
C LEU A 17 7.13 -10.83 -9.25
N GLU A 18 6.80 -9.69 -9.87
CA GLU A 18 5.70 -8.82 -9.45
C GLU A 18 4.36 -9.57 -9.41
N ASN A 19 4.05 -10.34 -10.45
CA ASN A 19 2.81 -11.11 -10.52
C ASN A 19 2.75 -12.21 -9.46
N GLU A 20 3.87 -12.91 -9.21
CA GLU A 20 3.95 -13.95 -8.17
C GLU A 20 3.78 -13.35 -6.76
N ILE A 21 4.42 -12.21 -6.50
CA ILE A 21 4.23 -11.43 -5.26
C ILE A 21 2.77 -11.05 -5.09
N HIS A 22 2.16 -10.45 -6.12
CA HIS A 22 0.78 -9.99 -6.05
C HIS A 22 -0.19 -11.15 -5.82
N SER A 23 -0.04 -12.26 -6.56
CA SER A 23 -0.86 -13.45 -6.41
C SER A 23 -0.81 -14.00 -4.97
N ARG A 24 0.40 -14.08 -4.40
CA ARG A 24 0.59 -14.58 -3.03
C ARG A 24 0.01 -13.65 -1.97
N MET A 25 0.14 -12.34 -2.15
CA MET A 25 -0.47 -11.34 -1.29
C MET A 25 -2.00 -11.43 -1.29
N THR A 26 -2.61 -11.61 -2.47
CA THR A 26 -4.06 -11.77 -2.62
C THR A 26 -4.55 -13.07 -1.98
N ALA A 27 -3.87 -14.19 -2.23
CA ALA A 27 -4.23 -15.48 -1.66
C ALA A 27 -4.21 -15.47 -0.12
N TYR A 28 -3.21 -14.82 0.49
CA TYR A 28 -3.13 -14.69 1.94
C TYR A 28 -4.28 -13.84 2.53
N ARG A 29 -4.63 -12.73 1.87
CA ARG A 29 -5.77 -11.88 2.30
C ARG A 29 -7.08 -12.66 2.28
N ALA A 30 -7.31 -13.46 1.23
CA ALA A 30 -8.47 -14.33 1.14
C ALA A 30 -8.47 -15.41 2.24
N ALA A 31 -7.33 -16.03 2.52
CA ALA A 31 -7.20 -17.05 3.57
C ALA A 31 -7.44 -16.53 4.99
N MET A 32 -7.17 -15.24 5.24
CA MET A 32 -7.44 -14.57 6.51
C MET A 32 -8.91 -14.15 6.69
N GLY A 33 -9.80 -14.51 5.76
CA GLY A 33 -11.22 -14.15 5.81
C GLY A 33 -11.47 -12.64 5.64
N GLY A 34 -10.48 -11.90 5.13
CA GLY A 34 -10.66 -10.49 4.85
C GLY A 34 -11.63 -10.31 3.68
N GLU A 35 -12.70 -9.55 3.88
CA GLU A 35 -13.46 -9.00 2.75
C GLU A 35 -12.53 -8.20 1.84
N GLU A 36 -12.86 -8.12 0.55
CA GLU A 36 -12.14 -7.31 -0.41
C GLU A 36 -12.20 -5.83 0.02
N LEU A 37 -11.14 -5.37 0.68
CA LEU A 37 -10.89 -3.96 0.92
C LEU A 37 -10.58 -3.33 -0.41
N THR A 38 -11.22 -2.20 -0.70
CA THR A 38 -10.71 -1.36 -1.79
C THR A 38 -9.30 -0.88 -1.43
N MET A 39 -8.50 -0.55 -2.45
CA MET A 39 -7.17 0.03 -2.23
C MET A 39 -7.25 1.26 -1.31
N MET A 40 -8.24 2.12 -1.53
CA MET A 40 -8.45 3.32 -0.71
C MET A 40 -8.76 3.00 0.76
N GLN A 41 -9.59 1.97 1.04
CA GLN A 41 -9.85 1.55 2.41
C GLN A 41 -8.60 1.02 3.10
N SER A 42 -7.75 0.29 2.36
CA SER A 42 -6.47 -0.22 2.88
C SER A 42 -5.53 0.93 3.23
N TRP A 43 -5.45 1.96 2.38
CA TRP A 43 -4.65 3.16 2.64
C TRP A 43 -5.13 3.94 3.87
N ILE A 44 -6.45 4.13 4.01
CA ILE A 44 -7.02 4.80 5.18
C ILE A 44 -6.75 4.01 6.47
N ILE A 45 -6.91 2.68 6.45
CA ILE A 45 -6.60 1.83 7.62
C ILE A 45 -5.14 2.00 8.01
N ARG A 46 -4.22 1.91 7.04
CA ARG A 46 -2.80 2.12 7.27
C ARG A 46 -2.51 3.51 7.85
N PHE A 47 -3.06 4.56 7.26
CA PHE A 47 -2.87 5.93 7.70
C PHE A 47 -3.32 6.13 9.16
N LEU A 48 -4.52 5.65 9.51
CA LEU A 48 -5.04 5.72 10.88
C LEU A 48 -4.21 4.88 11.87
N TYR A 49 -3.62 3.78 11.42
CA TYR A 49 -2.74 2.96 12.26
C TYR A 49 -1.41 3.67 12.57
N GLU A 50 -0.81 4.29 11.55
CA GLU A 50 0.44 5.05 11.66
C GLU A 50 0.27 6.33 12.52
N HIS A 51 -0.94 6.89 12.57
CA HIS A 51 -1.29 8.09 13.35
C HIS A 51 -2.19 7.76 14.55
N SER A 52 -2.02 6.59 15.17
CA SER A 52 -2.88 6.12 16.27
C SER A 52 -2.83 7.00 17.53
N GLU A 53 -1.76 7.77 17.70
CA GLU A 53 -1.58 8.73 18.81
C GLU A 53 -2.10 10.15 18.48
N GLU A 54 -2.63 10.36 17.27
CA GLU A 54 -3.12 11.66 16.80
C GLU A 54 -4.65 11.68 16.66
N ASP A 55 -5.24 12.86 16.86
CA ASP A 55 -6.66 13.06 16.57
C ASP A 55 -6.85 13.29 15.06
N ILE A 56 -7.16 12.21 14.33
CA ILE A 56 -7.47 12.27 12.90
C ILE A 56 -8.97 12.53 12.66
N TYR A 57 -9.30 13.47 11.79
CA TYR A 57 -10.65 13.80 11.37
C TYR A 57 -10.86 13.49 9.89
N GLN A 58 -12.11 13.49 9.45
CA GLN A 58 -12.44 13.25 8.03
C GLN A 58 -11.75 14.26 7.09
N ARG A 59 -11.60 15.52 7.48
CA ARG A 59 -10.90 16.53 6.66
C ARG A 59 -9.43 16.17 6.42
N ASP A 60 -8.81 15.42 7.32
CA ASP A 60 -7.41 15.02 7.20
C ASP A 60 -7.31 13.87 6.19
N ILE A 61 -8.30 12.96 6.17
CA ILE A 61 -8.44 11.95 5.11
C ILE A 61 -8.71 12.62 3.75
N GLU A 62 -9.56 13.65 3.71
CA GLU A 62 -9.83 14.41 2.49
C GLU A 62 -8.55 15.05 1.93
N ALA A 63 -7.75 15.67 2.80
CA ALA A 63 -6.49 16.32 2.44
C ALA A 63 -5.41 15.30 2.03
N GLU A 64 -5.16 14.29 2.85
CA GLU A 64 -4.13 13.27 2.63
C GLU A 64 -4.33 12.55 1.28
N PHE A 65 -5.56 12.13 0.99
CA PHE A 65 -5.86 11.36 -0.21
C PHE A 65 -6.39 12.22 -1.37
N SER A 66 -6.44 13.54 -1.21
CA SER A 66 -6.96 14.47 -2.22
C SER A 66 -8.34 14.07 -2.76
N ILE A 67 -9.25 13.67 -1.87
CA ILE A 67 -10.60 13.22 -2.23
C ILE A 67 -11.67 14.23 -1.81
N ALA A 68 -12.72 14.35 -2.62
CA ALA A 68 -13.86 15.18 -2.29
C ALA A 68 -14.58 14.68 -1.02
N ARG A 69 -15.13 15.61 -0.23
CA ARG A 69 -15.89 15.34 1.00
C ARG A 69 -16.97 14.27 0.86
N SER A 70 -17.72 14.29 -0.26
CA SER A 70 -18.78 13.30 -0.54
C SER A 70 -18.20 11.89 -0.67
N THR A 71 -17.04 11.76 -1.31
CA THR A 71 -16.31 10.50 -1.50
C THR A 71 -15.77 9.99 -0.17
N ALA A 72 -15.10 10.85 0.61
CA ALA A 72 -14.62 10.51 1.95
C ALA A 72 -15.77 10.04 2.85
N THR A 73 -16.90 10.75 2.83
CA THR A 73 -18.10 10.38 3.60
C THR A 73 -18.60 8.99 3.24
N GLY A 74 -18.69 8.67 1.94
CA GLY A 74 -19.15 7.35 1.47
C GLY A 74 -18.22 6.22 1.91
N ILE A 75 -16.91 6.40 1.73
CA ILE A 75 -15.89 5.40 2.11
C ILE A 75 -15.91 5.17 3.62
N LEU A 76 -15.86 6.24 4.41
CA LEU A 76 -15.82 6.15 5.88
C LEU A 76 -17.09 5.55 6.46
N LYS A 77 -18.28 5.86 5.89
CA LYS A 77 -19.53 5.21 6.30
C LYS A 77 -19.50 3.70 6.06
N LEU A 78 -18.95 3.27 4.92
CA LEU A 78 -18.82 1.83 4.62
C LEU A 78 -17.81 1.15 5.56
N MET A 79 -16.68 1.80 5.86
CA MET A 79 -15.69 1.29 6.81
C MET A 79 -16.25 1.18 8.23
N GLU A 80 -17.05 2.16 8.66
CA GLU A 80 -17.74 2.13 9.96
C GLU A 80 -18.80 1.03 10.01
N LYS A 81 -19.60 0.86 8.94
CA LYS A 81 -20.57 -0.24 8.81
C LYS A 81 -19.90 -1.62 8.88
N ARG A 82 -18.71 -1.75 8.30
CA ARG A 82 -17.89 -2.98 8.34
C ARG A 82 -17.12 -3.13 9.65
N GLY A 83 -17.22 -2.17 10.56
CA GLY A 83 -16.60 -2.22 11.87
C GLY A 83 -15.09 -2.01 11.85
N TYR A 84 -14.49 -1.43 10.80
CA TYR A 84 -13.06 -1.16 10.74
C TYR A 84 -12.65 0.11 11.48
N ILE A 85 -13.54 1.09 11.49
CA ILE A 85 -13.34 2.38 12.16
C ILE A 85 -14.56 2.72 13.01
N ARG A 86 -14.39 3.69 13.91
CA ARG A 86 -15.46 4.34 14.66
C ARG A 86 -15.24 5.84 14.73
N ARG A 87 -16.33 6.60 14.81
CA ARG A 87 -16.31 8.04 15.09
C ARG A 87 -16.48 8.32 16.59
N VAL A 88 -15.49 8.95 17.21
CA VAL A 88 -15.47 9.25 18.65
C VAL A 88 -15.51 10.76 18.87
N SER A 89 -16.31 11.24 19.83
CA SER A 89 -16.29 12.66 20.23
C SER A 89 -15.01 12.97 20.99
N VAL A 90 -14.43 14.14 20.75
CA VAL A 90 -13.32 14.64 21.56
C VAL A 90 -13.84 15.42 22.76
N GLU A 91 -13.17 15.32 23.91
CA GLU A 91 -13.60 15.96 25.17
C GLU A 91 -13.79 17.48 25.04
N ARG A 92 -12.96 18.14 24.23
CA ARG A 92 -12.98 19.59 24.02
C ARG A 92 -14.16 20.10 23.18
N ASP A 93 -14.74 19.28 22.31
CA ASP A 93 -15.91 19.66 21.50
C ASP A 93 -16.65 18.41 21.00
N ALA A 94 -17.82 18.13 21.57
CA ALA A 94 -18.62 16.96 21.23
C ALA A 94 -19.10 16.94 19.75
N ARG A 95 -19.09 18.09 19.07
CA ARG A 95 -19.44 18.22 17.64
C ARG A 95 -18.32 17.73 16.73
N LEU A 96 -17.08 17.71 17.22
CA LEU A 96 -15.94 17.16 16.51
C LEU A 96 -15.88 15.65 16.73
N LYS A 97 -15.82 14.91 15.62
CA LYS A 97 -15.74 13.46 15.61
C LYS A 97 -14.40 13.03 15.01
N LYS A 98 -13.51 12.51 15.83
CA LYS A 98 -12.27 11.88 15.37
C LYS A 98 -12.54 10.46 14.88
N LEU A 99 -11.69 9.99 14.00
CA LEU A 99 -11.69 8.65 13.45
C LEU A 99 -10.68 7.81 14.22
N GLU A 100 -11.12 6.66 14.71
CA GLU A 100 -10.25 5.67 15.33
C GLU A 100 -10.43 4.33 14.65
N LEU A 101 -9.35 3.56 14.52
CA LEU A 101 -9.48 2.14 14.19
C LEU A 101 -10.16 1.41 15.34
N THR A 102 -11.03 0.48 14.99
CA THR A 102 -11.49 -0.53 15.95
C THR A 102 -10.43 -1.62 16.11
N GLU A 103 -10.63 -2.53 17.05
CA GLU A 103 -9.78 -3.73 17.13
C GLU A 103 -9.79 -4.56 15.84
N VAL A 104 -10.90 -4.57 15.08
CA VAL A 104 -10.98 -5.26 13.79
C VAL A 104 -10.05 -4.57 12.80
N GLY A 105 -10.12 -3.23 12.69
CA GLY A 105 -9.23 -2.45 11.82
C GLY A 105 -7.76 -2.62 12.18
N ILE A 106 -7.43 -2.62 13.47
CA ILE A 106 -6.07 -2.87 13.99
C ILE A 106 -5.60 -4.28 13.59
N ARG A 107 -6.37 -5.33 13.89
CA ARG A 107 -6.00 -6.71 13.56
C ARG A 107 -5.80 -6.92 12.05
N MET A 108 -6.58 -6.24 11.21
CA MET A 108 -6.41 -6.28 9.76
C MET A 108 -5.08 -5.65 9.31
N GLN A 109 -4.73 -4.48 9.87
CA GLN A 109 -3.48 -3.82 9.54
C GLN A 109 -2.28 -4.63 10.00
N GLU A 110 -2.30 -5.15 11.23
CA GLU A 110 -1.25 -6.03 11.73
C GLU A 110 -1.13 -7.32 10.92
N GLY A 111 -2.26 -7.90 10.49
CA GLY A 111 -2.28 -9.04 9.57
C GLY A 111 -1.61 -8.72 8.24
N THR A 112 -1.82 -7.51 7.73
CA THR A 112 -1.17 -7.02 6.51
C THR A 112 0.34 -6.86 6.71
N ILE A 113 0.78 -6.25 7.82
CA ILE A 113 2.21 -6.11 8.17
C ILE A 113 2.88 -7.48 8.30
N ARG A 114 2.26 -8.42 9.02
CA ARG A 114 2.77 -9.80 9.15
C ARG A 114 2.90 -10.49 7.80
N ASN A 115 1.95 -10.29 6.89
CA ASN A 115 2.02 -10.85 5.55
C ASN A 115 3.17 -10.28 4.72
N ILE A 116 3.35 -8.95 4.76
CA ILE A 116 4.46 -8.26 4.09
C ILE A 116 5.79 -8.80 4.63
N ASN A 117 5.95 -8.89 5.94
CA ASN A 117 7.18 -9.40 6.56
C ASN A 117 7.43 -10.88 6.20
N ARG A 118 6.38 -11.70 6.13
CA ARG A 118 6.50 -13.11 5.71
C ARG A 118 6.91 -13.23 4.24
N LEU A 119 6.34 -12.40 3.37
CA LEU A 119 6.72 -12.34 1.98
C LEU A 119 8.18 -11.91 1.84
N GLU A 120 8.58 -10.84 2.52
CA GLU A 120 9.97 -10.35 2.53
C GLU A 120 10.95 -11.43 2.98
N SER A 121 10.63 -12.14 4.07
CA SER A 121 11.44 -13.28 4.52
C SER A 121 11.53 -14.40 3.48
N THR A 122 10.47 -14.62 2.70
CA THR A 122 10.47 -15.62 1.62
C THR A 122 11.34 -15.17 0.46
N LEU A 123 11.24 -13.90 0.07
CA LEU A 123 12.03 -13.31 -1.02
C LEU A 123 13.54 -13.32 -0.72
N ARG A 124 13.92 -13.19 0.56
CA ARG A 124 15.31 -13.21 1.01
C ARG A 124 15.87 -14.61 1.27
N GLN A 125 15.02 -15.65 1.28
CA GLN A 125 15.44 -16.97 1.72
C GLN A 125 16.57 -17.53 0.84
N GLY A 126 17.72 -17.82 1.46
CA GLY A 126 18.88 -18.39 0.76
C GLY A 126 19.73 -17.38 -0.02
N ILE A 127 19.47 -16.08 0.12
CA ILE A 127 20.27 -15.01 -0.48
C ILE A 127 21.20 -14.44 0.60
N SER A 128 22.49 -14.27 0.30
CA SER A 128 23.45 -13.64 1.21
C SER A 128 23.19 -12.13 1.32
N ASP A 129 23.68 -11.51 2.40
CA ASP A 129 23.58 -10.06 2.57
C ASP A 129 24.36 -9.32 1.47
N GLU A 130 25.49 -9.86 1.02
CA GLU A 130 26.27 -9.29 -0.09
C GLU A 130 25.48 -9.30 -1.41
N ASP A 131 24.79 -10.40 -1.73
CA ASP A 131 23.97 -10.50 -2.93
C ASP A 131 22.73 -9.59 -2.86
N LEU A 132 22.13 -9.44 -1.67
CA LEU A 132 21.06 -8.48 -1.43
C LEU A 132 21.53 -7.03 -1.62
N GLU A 133 22.73 -6.69 -1.14
CA GLU A 133 23.33 -5.37 -1.38
C GLU A 133 23.55 -5.11 -2.87
N VAL A 134 24.05 -6.11 -3.61
CA VAL A 134 24.18 -6.03 -5.08
C VAL A 134 22.81 -5.82 -5.72
N PHE A 135 21.82 -6.62 -5.35
CA PHE A 135 20.45 -6.50 -5.86
C PHE A 135 19.88 -5.10 -5.65
N PHE A 136 19.92 -4.58 -4.42
CA PHE A 136 19.38 -3.26 -4.11
C PHE A 136 20.13 -2.14 -4.84
N ARG A 137 21.46 -2.24 -4.98
CA ARG A 137 22.25 -1.29 -5.77
C ARG A 137 21.82 -1.29 -7.24
N VAL A 138 21.67 -2.47 -7.84
CA VAL A 138 21.33 -2.63 -9.26
C VAL A 138 19.90 -2.17 -9.54
N ILE A 139 18.91 -2.61 -8.76
CA ILE A 139 17.49 -2.25 -9.00
C ILE A 139 17.23 -0.75 -8.80
N ARG A 140 17.91 -0.10 -7.84
CA ARG A 140 17.85 1.36 -7.66
C ARG A 140 18.47 2.10 -8.85
N LYS A 141 19.57 1.57 -9.41
CA LYS A 141 20.18 2.14 -10.62
C LYS A 141 19.25 2.03 -11.82
N MET A 142 18.57 0.89 -11.98
CA MET A 142 17.54 0.71 -13.02
C MET A 142 16.42 1.74 -12.89
N ARG A 143 15.91 1.97 -11.67
CA ARG A 143 14.88 2.99 -11.42
C ARG A 143 15.34 4.40 -11.81
N SER A 144 16.56 4.78 -11.42
CA SER A 144 17.17 6.06 -11.78
C SER A 144 17.32 6.24 -13.30
N ASN A 145 17.69 5.19 -14.03
CA ASN A 145 17.80 5.25 -15.49
C ASN A 145 16.45 5.56 -16.15
N ILE A 146 15.35 4.97 -15.64
CA ILE A 146 13.99 5.23 -16.14
C ILE A 146 13.56 6.66 -15.84
N GLU A 147 13.82 7.16 -14.62
CA GLU A 147 13.51 8.54 -14.22
C GLU A 147 14.23 9.57 -15.10
N ILE A 148 15.52 9.36 -15.38
CA ILE A 148 16.33 10.22 -16.28
C ILE A 148 15.74 10.22 -17.69
N GLN A 149 15.42 9.04 -18.23
CA GLN A 149 14.84 8.90 -19.56
C GLN A 149 13.49 9.63 -19.69
N GLN A 150 12.64 9.58 -18.66
CA GLN A 150 11.37 10.31 -18.62
C GLN A 150 11.60 11.83 -18.59
N GLY A 151 12.56 12.31 -17.79
CA GLY A 151 12.93 13.73 -17.73
C GLY A 151 13.55 14.26 -19.03
N GLU A 152 14.27 13.43 -19.78
CA GLU A 152 14.77 13.78 -21.13
C GLU A 152 13.65 13.77 -22.19
N THR A 153 12.72 12.83 -22.09
CA THR A 153 11.58 12.73 -23.02
C THR A 153 10.62 13.91 -22.84
N ASN A 154 10.39 14.36 -21.60
CA ASN A 154 9.54 15.51 -21.31
C ASN A 154 10.18 16.82 -21.81
N ARG A 155 11.49 17.01 -21.61
CA ARG A 155 12.24 18.18 -22.12
C ARG A 155 12.35 18.27 -23.65
N ARG A 156 12.13 17.17 -24.38
CA ARG A 156 12.08 17.16 -25.86
C ARG A 156 10.69 17.45 -26.42
N ARG A 157 9.66 17.42 -25.58
CA ARG A 157 8.26 17.69 -25.96
C ARG A 157 7.82 19.12 -25.62
N GLU A 158 8.58 19.78 -24.75
CA GLU A 158 8.55 21.23 -24.49
C GLU A 158 9.39 21.98 -25.53
#